data_AF-A0A1X7VTM1-F1
#
_entry.id   AF-A0A1X7VTM1-F1
#
_cell.length_a   1.000
_cell.length_b   1.000
_cell.length_c   1.000
_cell.angle_alpha   90.00
_cell.angle_beta   90.00
_cell.angle_gamma   90.00
#
_symmetry.space_group_name_H-M   'P 1'
#
loop_
_entity.id
_entity.type
_entity.pdbx_description
1 polymer ?
#
loop_
_entity_poly.entity_id
_entity_poly.type
_entity_poly.pdbx_seq_one_letter_code
_entity_poly.pdbx_strand_id
1 'polypeptide(L)'
;MSPFLSQVFTPIVERIISCINRPMEPDDNEEYRDKLNLHKSYYLFINSICINGVTEVIASQNMEQVNSVLGSIVEGASTSPDSSVKRICFMSLKKLVEGWSGQNVLLDYPSTSGFIDYVYKEILPICFVVPLQPTFDLNEGQAYL
;
A
#
# COMPACT_ATOMS: atom_id res chain seq x y z
N MET A 1 -18.06 10.80 6.36
CA MET A 1 -17.75 10.24 5.02
C MET A 1 -17.23 8.80 5.08
N SER A 2 -16.59 8.37 6.17
CA SER A 2 -16.04 7.03 6.39
C SER A 2 -16.97 5.81 6.11
N PRO A 3 -18.28 5.80 6.46
CA PRO A 3 -19.07 4.57 6.40
C PRO A 3 -19.29 4.01 4.98
N PHE A 4 -19.55 4.90 4.02
CA PHE A 4 -19.76 4.46 2.63
C PHE A 4 -18.45 3.93 2.04
N LEU A 5 -17.34 4.63 2.26
CA LEU A 5 -16.04 4.21 1.74
C LEU A 5 -15.63 2.84 2.33
N SER A 6 -15.83 2.60 3.62
CA SER A 6 -15.60 1.28 4.22
C SER A 6 -16.44 0.15 3.59
N GLN A 7 -17.68 0.44 3.19
CA GLN A 7 -18.56 -0.56 2.54
C GLN A 7 -18.11 -0.90 1.12
N VAL A 8 -17.64 0.09 0.36
CA VAL A 8 -17.23 -0.11 -1.03
C VAL A 8 -15.74 -0.43 -1.20
N PHE A 9 -14.92 -0.28 -0.15
CA PHE A 9 -13.46 -0.45 -0.22
C PHE A 9 -13.08 -1.85 -0.70
N THR A 10 -13.55 -2.89 -0.01
CA THR A 10 -13.29 -4.29 -0.34
C THR A 10 -13.63 -4.63 -1.79
N PRO A 11 -14.88 -4.43 -2.28
CA PRO A 11 -15.23 -4.81 -3.64
C PRO A 11 -14.43 -4.03 -4.70
N ILE A 12 -14.02 -2.80 -4.41
CA ILE A 12 -13.13 -2.03 -5.29
C ILE A 12 -11.73 -2.67 -5.34
N VAL A 13 -11.12 -2.92 -4.19
CA VAL A 13 -9.77 -3.49 -4.10
C VAL A 13 -9.71 -4.88 -4.72
N GLU A 14 -10.66 -5.77 -4.41
CA GLU A 14 -10.74 -7.10 -4.99
C GLU A 14 -10.88 -7.04 -6.52
N ARG A 15 -11.71 -6.12 -7.03
CA ARG A 15 -11.87 -5.96 -8.48
C ARG A 15 -10.58 -5.49 -9.14
N ILE A 16 -9.91 -4.51 -8.56
CA ILE A 16 -8.62 -4.01 -9.06
C ILE A 16 -7.58 -5.12 -9.08
N ILE A 17 -7.41 -5.86 -7.98
CA ILE A 17 -6.47 -6.97 -7.86
C ILE A 17 -6.79 -8.06 -8.90
N SER A 18 -8.08 -8.38 -9.09
CA SER A 18 -8.49 -9.37 -10.11
C SER A 18 -8.10 -8.97 -11.53
N CYS A 19 -8.15 -7.67 -11.84
CA CYS A 19 -7.72 -7.13 -13.13
C CYS A 19 -6.21 -7.15 -13.30
N ILE A 20 -5.46 -6.80 -12.25
CA ILE A 20 -3.99 -6.81 -12.24
C ILE A 20 -3.45 -8.25 -12.42
N ASN A 21 -4.04 -9.22 -11.74
CA ASN A 21 -3.61 -10.62 -11.77
C ASN A 21 -4.11 -11.39 -13.01
N ARG A 22 -4.91 -10.77 -13.87
CA ARG A 22 -5.38 -11.42 -15.10
C ARG A 22 -4.18 -11.73 -16.01
N PRO A 23 -4.05 -12.95 -16.54
CA PRO A 23 -3.05 -13.26 -17.55
C PRO A 23 -3.19 -12.33 -18.76
N MET A 24 -2.06 -12.00 -19.36
CA MET A 24 -1.96 -11.02 -20.43
C MET A 24 -1.46 -11.73 -21.69
N GLU A 25 -1.94 -11.33 -22.86
CA GLU A 25 -1.37 -11.86 -24.10
C GLU A 25 0.05 -11.29 -24.31
N PRO A 26 1.05 -12.09 -24.71
CA PRO A 26 2.46 -11.68 -24.73
C PRO A 26 2.79 -10.45 -25.59
N ASP A 27 1.94 -10.13 -26.58
CA ASP A 27 2.18 -9.09 -27.58
C ASP A 27 1.20 -7.90 -27.50
N ASP A 28 0.28 -7.89 -26.51
CA ASP A 28 -0.64 -6.78 -26.32
C ASP A 28 0.01 -5.64 -25.50
N ASN A 29 0.73 -4.78 -26.21
CA ASN A 29 1.37 -3.59 -25.64
C ASN A 29 0.36 -2.58 -25.06
N GLU A 30 -0.90 -2.60 -25.49
CA GLU A 30 -1.94 -1.72 -24.95
C GLU A 30 -2.42 -2.26 -23.60
N GLU A 31 -2.78 -3.54 -23.52
CA GLU A 31 -3.17 -4.20 -22.26
C GLU A 31 -2.05 -4.11 -21.21
N TYR A 32 -0.78 -4.27 -21.63
CA TYR A 32 0.37 -4.11 -20.73
C TYR A 32 0.42 -2.73 -20.07
N ARG A 33 0.27 -1.66 -20.87
CA ARG A 33 0.30 -0.28 -20.35
C ARG A 33 -0.89 0.00 -19.44
N ASP A 34 -2.07 -0.49 -19.81
CA ASP A 34 -3.28 -0.32 -19.01
C ASP A 34 -3.17 -1.01 -17.64
N LYS A 35 -2.57 -2.20 -17.57
CA LYS A 35 -2.29 -2.86 -16.28
C LYS A 35 -1.29 -2.08 -15.44
N LEU A 36 -0.21 -1.54 -16.02
CA LEU A 36 0.73 -0.69 -15.28
C LEU A 36 0.03 0.56 -14.72
N ASN A 37 -0.82 1.21 -15.53
CA ASN A 37 -1.60 2.38 -15.11
C ASN A 37 -2.60 2.05 -14.01
N LEU A 38 -3.29 0.90 -14.12
CA LEU A 38 -4.22 0.43 -13.09
C LEU A 38 -3.50 0.13 -11.78
N HIS A 39 -2.34 -0.54 -11.85
CA HIS A 39 -1.54 -0.86 -10.67
C HIS A 39 -1.01 0.40 -9.98
N LYS A 40 -0.57 1.40 -10.74
CA LYS A 40 -0.20 2.71 -10.18
C LYS A 40 -1.39 3.45 -9.56
N SER A 41 -2.55 3.40 -10.21
CA SER A 41 -3.79 4.01 -9.72
C SER A 41 -4.28 3.38 -8.42
N TYR A 42 -4.07 2.08 -8.24
CA TYR A 42 -4.31 1.38 -6.98
C TYR A 42 -3.51 2.01 -5.83
N TYR A 43 -2.19 2.18 -5.99
CA TYR A 43 -1.36 2.79 -4.94
C TYR A 43 -1.73 4.24 -4.69
N LEU A 44 -2.10 5.01 -5.73
CA LEU A 44 -2.61 6.37 -5.57
C LEU A 44 -3.91 6.40 -4.75
N PHE A 45 -4.82 5.46 -4.97
CA PHE A 45 -6.06 5.33 -4.21
C PHE A 45 -5.77 5.02 -2.74
N ILE A 46 -4.94 4.02 -2.46
CA ILE A 46 -4.53 3.65 -1.09
C ILE A 46 -3.83 4.82 -0.39
N ASN A 47 -2.88 5.46 -1.07
CA ASN A 47 -2.20 6.63 -0.51
C ASN A 47 -3.16 7.77 -0.22
N SER A 48 -4.16 8.00 -1.08
CA SER A 48 -5.20 9.00 -0.83
C SER A 48 -5.98 8.72 0.46
N ILE A 49 -6.30 7.45 0.75
CA ILE A 49 -6.92 7.07 2.02
C ILE A 49 -5.98 7.40 3.19
N CYS A 50 -4.70 7.05 3.06
CA CYS A 50 -3.71 7.23 4.11
C CYS A 50 -3.41 8.71 4.42
N ILE A 51 -3.16 9.54 3.41
CA ILE A 51 -2.77 10.95 3.63
C ILE A 51 -3.94 11.82 4.08
N ASN A 52 -5.18 11.44 3.75
CA ASN A 52 -6.38 12.17 4.19
C ASN A 52 -6.87 11.75 5.58
N GLY A 53 -6.11 10.89 6.29
CA GLY A 53 -6.40 10.52 7.68
C GLY A 53 -7.61 9.62 7.87
N VAL A 54 -8.06 8.93 6.81
CA VAL A 54 -9.21 8.01 6.84
C VAL A 54 -8.77 6.55 6.79
N THR A 55 -7.65 6.22 7.45
CA THR A 55 -7.05 4.87 7.47
C THR A 55 -7.95 3.84 8.16
N GLU A 56 -8.91 4.28 8.96
CA GLU A 56 -10.01 3.48 9.51
C GLU A 56 -10.81 2.72 8.44
N VAL A 57 -10.85 3.21 7.20
CA VAL A 57 -11.45 2.50 6.07
C VAL A 57 -10.76 1.15 5.84
N ILE A 58 -9.43 1.13 5.95
CA ILE A 58 -8.64 -0.10 5.84
C ILE A 58 -8.78 -0.89 7.14
N ALA A 59 -8.64 -0.25 8.31
CA ALA A 59 -8.73 -0.91 9.61
C ALA A 59 -10.08 -1.60 9.86
N SER A 60 -11.18 -1.05 9.33
CA SER A 60 -12.52 -1.62 9.49
C SER A 60 -12.76 -2.90 8.67
N GLN A 61 -11.82 -3.28 7.79
CA GLN A 61 -11.92 -4.51 7.00
C GLN A 61 -11.51 -5.74 7.83
N ASN A 62 -11.76 -6.93 7.29
CA ASN A 62 -11.32 -8.16 7.94
C ASN A 62 -9.78 -8.29 7.90
N MET A 63 -9.23 -9.14 8.78
CA MET A 63 -7.78 -9.28 8.94
C MET A 63 -7.06 -9.73 7.66
N GLU A 64 -7.68 -10.59 6.85
CA GLU A 64 -7.11 -11.05 5.59
C GLU A 64 -6.96 -9.90 4.58
N GLN A 65 -8.00 -9.08 4.45
CA GLN A 65 -8.00 -7.91 3.57
C GLN A 65 -7.01 -6.84 4.02
N VAL A 66 -6.94 -6.58 5.33
CA VAL A 66 -5.93 -5.67 5.90
C VAL A 66 -4.52 -6.16 5.57
N ASN A 67 -4.23 -7.44 5.82
CA ASN A 67 -2.93 -8.02 5.53
C ASN A 67 -2.59 -8.00 4.04
N SER A 68 -3.58 -8.27 3.18
CA SER A 68 -3.41 -8.20 1.72
C SER A 68 -3.05 -6.78 1.26
N VAL A 69 -3.76 -5.76 1.77
CA VAL A 69 -3.47 -4.36 1.47
C VAL A 69 -2.09 -3.98 1.99
N LEU A 70 -1.76 -4.27 3.25
CA LEU A 70 -0.44 -3.98 3.82
C LEU A 70 0.68 -4.65 3.03
N GLY A 71 0.51 -5.94 2.70
CA GLY A 71 1.45 -6.70 1.88
C GLY A 71 1.68 -6.07 0.52
N SER A 72 0.61 -5.65 -0.17
CA SER A 72 0.74 -4.97 -1.47
C SER A 72 1.51 -3.65 -1.38
N ILE A 73 1.33 -2.87 -0.31
CA ILE A 73 2.06 -1.61 -0.13
C ILE A 73 3.55 -1.89 0.13
N VAL A 74 3.88 -2.90 0.93
CA VAL A 74 5.27 -3.33 1.19
C VAL A 74 5.93 -3.84 -0.09
N GLU A 75 5.22 -4.64 -0.89
CA GLU A 75 5.67 -5.11 -2.19
C GLU A 75 5.92 -3.93 -3.15
N GLY A 76 4.97 -3.00 -3.27
CA GLY A 76 5.10 -1.80 -4.10
C GLY A 76 6.28 -0.90 -3.69
N ALA A 77 6.53 -0.76 -2.38
CA ALA A 77 7.68 -0.01 -1.86
C ALA A 77 9.02 -0.67 -2.16
N SER A 78 9.09 -2.01 -2.14
CA SER A 78 10.34 -2.76 -2.20
C SER A 78 10.73 -3.22 -3.60
N THR A 79 9.76 -3.61 -4.42
CA THR A 79 9.99 -4.33 -5.69
C THR A 79 9.64 -3.54 -6.94
N SER A 80 8.82 -2.48 -6.82
CA SER A 80 8.36 -1.73 -8.00
C SER A 80 9.54 -1.12 -8.80
N PRO A 81 9.56 -1.28 -10.13
CA PRO A 81 10.54 -0.60 -10.97
C PRO A 81 10.23 0.89 -11.16
N ASP A 82 8.98 1.33 -10.89
CA ASP A 82 8.58 2.74 -10.94
C ASP A 82 8.87 3.40 -9.58
N SER A 83 9.85 4.30 -9.55
CA SER A 83 10.23 5.06 -8.35
C SER A 83 9.08 5.89 -7.77
N SER A 84 8.16 6.38 -8.60
CA SER A 84 7.00 7.12 -8.11
C SER A 84 6.04 6.20 -7.32
N VAL A 85 5.90 4.93 -7.72
CA VAL A 85 5.14 3.94 -6.96
C VAL A 85 5.82 3.65 -5.63
N LYS A 86 7.16 3.45 -5.62
CA LYS A 86 7.93 3.26 -4.38
C LYS A 86 7.68 4.40 -3.40
N ARG A 87 7.79 5.65 -3.87
CA ARG A 87 7.51 6.86 -3.09
C ARG A 87 6.10 6.88 -2.50
N ILE A 88 5.08 6.63 -3.32
CA ILE A 88 3.67 6.61 -2.89
C ILE A 88 3.44 5.54 -1.81
N CYS A 89 4.06 4.37 -1.96
CA CYS A 89 3.96 3.28 -0.99
C CYS A 89 4.65 3.64 0.33
N PHE A 90 5.88 4.17 0.31
CA PHE A 90 6.56 4.64 1.52
C PHE A 90 5.77 5.74 2.25
N MET A 91 5.18 6.69 1.51
CA MET A 91 4.30 7.71 2.09
C MET A 91 3.08 7.09 2.78
N SER A 92 2.47 6.07 2.16
CA SER A 92 1.34 5.33 2.74
C SER A 92 1.73 4.60 4.01
N LEU A 93 2.88 3.89 4.01
CA LEU A 93 3.39 3.18 5.19
C LEU A 93 3.69 4.14 6.33
N LYS A 94 4.34 5.29 6.06
CA LYS A 94 4.58 6.34 7.07
C LYS A 94 3.28 6.78 7.73
N LYS A 95 2.24 7.05 6.93
CA LYS A 95 0.92 7.47 7.44
C LYS A 95 0.20 6.39 8.23
N LEU A 96 0.30 5.13 7.82
CA LEU A 96 -0.24 4.00 8.56
C LEU A 96 0.48 3.84 9.91
N VAL A 97 1.80 3.93 9.93
CA VAL A 97 2.58 3.89 11.18
C VAL A 97 2.21 5.07 12.09
N GLU A 98 2.16 6.30 11.58
CA GLU A 98 1.73 7.47 12.35
C GLU A 98 0.30 7.32 12.92
N GLY A 99 -0.63 6.80 12.10
CA GLY A 99 -2.05 6.70 12.48
C GLY A 99 -2.38 5.51 13.38
N TRP A 100 -1.75 4.36 13.16
CA TRP A 100 -2.06 3.10 13.86
C TRP A 100 -1.09 2.78 14.99
N SER A 101 0.04 3.49 15.13
CA SER A 101 0.86 3.37 16.35
C SER A 101 0.26 4.07 17.56
N GLY A 102 -0.77 4.92 17.37
CA GLY A 102 -1.56 5.48 18.44
C GLY A 102 -2.47 4.42 19.08
N GLN A 103 -2.47 4.36 20.43
CA GLN A 103 -3.21 3.35 21.19
C GLN A 103 -4.70 3.23 20.82
N ASN A 104 -5.35 4.32 20.38
CA ASN A 104 -6.79 4.32 20.12
C ASN A 104 -7.21 3.45 18.92
N VAL A 105 -6.49 3.51 17.79
CA VAL A 105 -6.88 2.76 16.58
C VAL A 105 -6.67 1.26 16.77
N LEU A 106 -5.60 0.85 17.46
CA LEU A 106 -5.32 -0.55 17.75
C LEU A 106 -6.36 -1.21 18.67
N LEU A 107 -7.05 -0.40 19.48
CA LEU A 107 -8.09 -0.87 20.40
C LEU A 107 -9.45 -0.99 19.72
N ASP A 108 -9.73 -0.13 18.73
CA ASP A 108 -11.04 -0.05 18.07
C ASP A 108 -11.22 -1.10 16.94
N TYR A 109 -10.11 -1.58 16.35
CA TYR A 109 -10.14 -2.49 15.19
C TYR A 109 -9.31 -3.75 15.42
N PRO A 110 -9.93 -4.93 15.68
CA PRO A 110 -9.21 -6.18 15.94
C PRO A 110 -8.26 -6.62 14.82
N SER A 111 -8.57 -6.25 13.57
CA SER A 111 -7.75 -6.52 12.38
C SER A 111 -6.40 -5.81 12.40
N THR A 112 -6.24 -4.77 13.22
CA THR A 112 -4.96 -4.05 13.41
C THR A 112 -4.13 -4.63 14.56
N SER A 113 -4.65 -5.63 15.28
CA SER A 113 -3.88 -6.36 16.30
C SER A 113 -2.65 -6.98 15.66
N GLY A 114 -1.46 -6.71 16.24
CA GLY A 114 -0.19 -7.17 15.69
C GLY A 114 0.41 -6.25 14.63
N PHE A 115 -0.18 -5.08 14.34
CA PHE A 115 0.41 -4.12 13.41
C PHE A 115 1.81 -3.68 13.84
N ILE A 116 2.07 -3.50 15.14
CA ILE A 116 3.43 -3.17 15.63
C ILE A 116 4.44 -4.27 15.28
N ASP A 117 4.07 -5.55 15.46
CA ASP A 117 4.92 -6.66 15.06
C ASP A 117 5.15 -6.68 13.54
N TYR A 118 4.11 -6.35 12.77
CA TYR A 118 4.19 -6.20 11.31
C TYR A 118 5.15 -5.07 10.91
N VAL A 119 5.14 -3.93 11.62
CA VAL A 119 6.10 -2.83 11.38
C VAL A 119 7.52 -3.35 11.53
N TYR A 120 7.83 -4.07 12.61
CA TYR A 120 9.18 -4.58 12.84
C TYR A 120 9.61 -5.66 11.84
N LYS A 121 8.67 -6.52 11.41
CA LYS A 121 8.98 -7.66 10.54
C LYS A 121 9.03 -7.32 9.05
N GLU A 122 8.16 -6.42 8.59
CA GLU A 122 7.96 -6.18 7.16
C GLU A 122 8.33 -4.76 6.74
N ILE A 123 7.94 -3.74 7.51
CA ILE A 123 8.15 -2.33 7.13
C ILE A 123 9.57 -1.86 7.47
N LEU A 124 10.07 -2.17 8.66
CA LEU A 124 11.38 -1.71 9.09
C LEU A 124 12.52 -2.24 8.19
N PRO A 125 12.54 -3.52 7.76
CA PRO A 125 13.59 -4.02 6.89
C PRO A 125 13.66 -3.30 5.54
N ILE A 126 12.51 -3.01 4.91
CA ILE A 126 12.51 -2.36 3.60
C ILE A 126 13.08 -0.94 3.64
N CYS A 127 12.98 -0.24 4.78
CA CYS A 127 13.60 1.08 4.98
C CYS A 127 15.13 1.06 4.89
N PHE A 128 15.76 -0.11 5.07
CA PHE A 128 17.21 -0.29 4.91
C PHE A 128 17.55 -1.01 3.61
N VAL A 129 16.78 -2.02 3.21
CA VAL A 129 17.04 -2.80 2.01
C VAL A 129 16.90 -1.96 0.75
N VAL A 130 15.84 -1.15 0.64
CA VAL A 130 15.56 -0.38 -0.59
C VAL A 130 16.65 0.66 -0.88
N PRO A 131 17.11 1.48 0.08
CA PRO A 131 18.22 2.42 -0.16
C PRO A 131 19.55 1.76 -0.51
N LEU A 132 19.74 0.49 -0.14
CA LEU A 132 20.95 -0.29 -0.48
C LEU A 132 20.88 -0.93 -1.88
N GLN A 133 19.74 -0.84 -2.58
CA GLN A 133 19.62 -1.39 -3.93
C GLN A 133 20.43 -0.55 -4.94
N PRO A 134 21.12 -1.17 -5.91
CA PRO A 134 21.85 -0.45 -6.96
C PRO A 134 20.99 0.48 -7.81
N THR A 135 19.67 0.24 -7.84
CA THR A 135 18.70 1.01 -8.60
C THR A 135 18.10 2.18 -7.82
N PHE A 136 18.51 2.38 -6.56
CA PHE A 136 18.02 3.47 -5.73
C PHE A 136 18.63 4.80 -6.15
N ASP A 137 17.80 5.78 -6.51
CA ASP A 137 18.26 7.12 -6.82
C ASP A 137 18.43 7.94 -5.53
N LEU A 138 19.69 8.27 -5.21
CA LEU A 138 20.05 9.08 -4.04
C LEU A 138 19.45 10.49 -4.08
N ASN A 139 19.12 11.03 -5.26
CA ASN A 139 18.44 12.31 -5.38
C ASN A 139 16.98 12.24 -4.90
N GLU A 140 16.36 11.06 -4.94
CA GLU A 140 15.04 10.83 -4.35
C GLU A 140 15.10 10.62 -2.83
N GLY A 141 16.28 10.31 -2.28
CA GLY A 141 16.51 10.06 -0.85
C GLY A 141 15.98 11.15 0.08
N GLN A 142 16.03 12.42 -0.35
CA GLN A 142 15.48 13.56 0.40
C GLN A 142 13.94 13.55 0.51
N ALA A 143 13.22 12.81 -0.33
CA ALA A 143 11.77 12.70 -0.29
C ALA A 143 11.24 11.60 0.66
N TYR A 144 12.13 10.75 1.19
CA TYR A 144 11.78 9.60 2.05
C TYR A 144 12.02 9.83 3.55
N LEU A 145 12.68 10.93 3.95
CA LEU A 145 12.88 11.36 5.34
C LEU A 145 11.76 12.34 5.76
#